data_AF-A0A932PY87-F1
#
_entry.id   AF-A0A932PY87-F1
#
_cell.length_a   1.000
_cell.length_b   1.000
_cell.length_c   1.000
_cell.angle_alpha   90.00
_cell.angle_beta   90.00
_cell.angle_gamma   90.00
#
_symmetry.space_group_name_H-M   'P 1'
#
loop_
_entity.id
_entity.type
_entity.pdbx_description
1 polymer ?
#
loop_
_entity_poly.entity_id
_entity_poly.type
_entity_poly.pdbx_seq_one_letter_code
_entity_poly.pdbx_strand_id
1 'polypeptide(L)'
;MNRFNRRAISFLRRRQFVAIGLLLFAIAACAPAPTAIPAPPVAPTVAVAAPQPPPATQVPQPQRGGSLVVRFWTADPPDLDPYLNTSFRSQEFAGFFYSRLLKFDTGPKIGANAFIPTGDLAEKWDVSKDGLTYTFFLRKNAKW
;
A
#
# COMPACT_ATOMS: atom_id res chain seq x y z
N MET A 1 21.92 -14.63 20.95
CA MET A 1 20.65 -14.74 20.21
C MET A 1 20.51 -13.56 19.24
N ASN A 2 19.93 -13.62 18.05
CA ASN A 2 19.86 -14.63 17.00
C ASN A 2 19.55 -13.82 15.72
N ARG A 3 20.23 -14.10 14.61
CA ARG A 3 20.21 -13.29 13.38
C ARG A 3 18.86 -13.41 12.66
N PHE A 4 18.19 -12.30 12.35
CA PHE A 4 17.08 -12.30 11.39
C PHE A 4 17.58 -11.96 9.99
N ASN A 5 17.70 -13.03 9.21
CA ASN A 5 18.30 -13.09 7.88
C ASN A 5 17.28 -12.66 6.81
N ARG A 6 17.68 -11.75 5.94
CA ARG A 6 16.98 -11.45 4.69
C ARG A 6 17.35 -12.52 3.67
N ARG A 7 16.36 -13.28 3.16
CA ARG A 7 16.31 -13.92 1.82
C ARG A 7 15.19 -14.96 1.79
N ALA A 8 14.22 -14.80 0.89
CA ALA A 8 13.73 -15.87 0.01
C ALA A 8 12.57 -15.35 -0.85
N ILE A 9 12.93 -14.74 -1.98
CA ILE A 9 12.13 -14.75 -3.19
C ILE A 9 12.36 -16.11 -3.84
N SER A 10 11.33 -16.95 -3.97
CA SER A 10 11.19 -17.89 -5.08
C SER A 10 9.89 -18.69 -4.97
N PHE A 11 9.04 -18.50 -5.99
CA PHE A 11 8.33 -19.56 -6.72
C PHE A 11 7.85 -20.78 -5.92
N LEU A 12 6.54 -20.87 -5.69
CA LEU A 12 5.87 -22.17 -5.70
C LEU A 12 4.88 -22.25 -6.86
N ARG A 13 5.22 -23.18 -7.74
CA ARG A 13 4.74 -23.43 -9.09
C ARG A 13 3.83 -24.67 -9.00
N ARG A 14 2.67 -24.57 -9.66
CA ARG A 14 1.92 -25.63 -10.37
C ARG A 14 1.11 -26.71 -9.61
N ARG A 15 -0.19 -26.70 -9.98
CA ARG A 15 -0.98 -27.78 -10.63
C ARG A 15 -1.13 -29.13 -9.90
N GLN A 16 -2.36 -29.41 -9.46
CA GLN A 16 -3.04 -30.72 -9.53
C GLN A 16 -4.54 -30.47 -9.83
N PHE A 17 -5.09 -30.81 -11.01
CA PHE A 17 -5.60 -32.11 -11.54
C PHE A 17 -6.95 -32.58 -10.92
N VAL A 18 -8.05 -32.52 -11.72
CA VAL A 18 -8.93 -33.65 -12.18
C VAL A 18 -10.11 -33.93 -11.23
N ALA A 19 -11.37 -33.54 -11.54
CA ALA A 19 -12.41 -34.13 -12.42
C ALA A 19 -13.23 -35.27 -11.79
N ILE A 20 -14.48 -35.44 -12.30
CA ILE A 20 -15.50 -36.51 -12.07
C ILE A 20 -16.53 -36.13 -10.96
N GLY A 21 -17.84 -36.26 -11.08
CA GLY A 21 -18.78 -36.80 -12.08
C GLY A 21 -20.18 -36.82 -11.41
N LEU A 22 -21.22 -36.24 -12.03
CA LEU A 22 -22.32 -36.94 -12.71
C LEU A 22 -23.29 -37.71 -11.78
N LEU A 23 -24.51 -37.19 -11.60
CA LEU A 23 -25.68 -37.98 -11.17
C LEU A 23 -26.96 -37.54 -11.91
N LEU A 24 -27.69 -38.55 -12.37
CA LEU A 24 -28.79 -38.59 -13.35
C LEU A 24 -30.19 -38.32 -12.77
N PHE A 25 -31.16 -38.06 -13.68
CA PHE A 25 -32.53 -38.64 -13.85
C PHE A 25 -33.53 -37.54 -14.31
N ALA A 26 -33.99 -37.47 -15.57
CA ALA A 26 -34.87 -38.36 -16.36
C ALA A 26 -36.38 -38.23 -16.07
N ILE A 27 -37.12 -37.53 -16.95
CA ILE A 27 -38.57 -37.65 -17.23
C ILE A 27 -38.73 -37.22 -18.71
N ALA A 28 -38.83 -38.14 -19.68
CA ALA A 28 -39.98 -38.91 -20.16
C ALA A 28 -41.03 -38.12 -20.97
N ALA A 29 -41.23 -38.58 -22.22
CA ALA A 29 -42.43 -38.56 -23.08
C ALA A 29 -42.78 -37.29 -23.89
N CYS A 30 -42.63 -37.35 -25.22
CA CYS A 30 -43.73 -37.53 -26.19
C CYS A 30 -43.18 -37.48 -27.64
N ALA A 31 -43.59 -38.41 -28.51
CA ALA A 31 -43.32 -38.44 -29.95
C ALA A 31 -44.58 -37.97 -30.71
N PRO A 32 -44.48 -37.39 -31.93
CA PRO A 32 -44.31 -38.21 -33.15
C PRO A 32 -43.45 -37.57 -34.27
N ALA A 33 -43.00 -38.40 -35.22
CA ALA A 33 -42.45 -38.03 -36.54
C ALA A 33 -43.57 -38.14 -37.62
N PRO A 34 -43.38 -37.82 -38.92
CA PRO A 34 -42.34 -37.03 -39.61
C PRO A 34 -42.94 -35.95 -40.55
N THR A 35 -42.24 -34.82 -40.76
CA THR A 35 -42.54 -33.91 -41.88
C THR A 35 -41.26 -33.21 -42.33
N ALA A 36 -40.92 -33.36 -43.62
CA ALA A 36 -39.76 -32.76 -44.25
C ALA A 36 -40.09 -31.36 -44.78
N ILE A 37 -39.42 -30.30 -44.29
CA ILE A 37 -39.39 -28.94 -44.88
C ILE A 37 -38.04 -28.25 -44.48
N PRO A 38 -37.56 -27.22 -45.20
CA PRO A 38 -36.25 -27.10 -45.85
C PRO A 38 -35.13 -26.52 -44.95
N ALA A 39 -33.89 -26.49 -45.44
CA ALA A 39 -32.68 -26.08 -44.71
C ALA A 39 -32.76 -24.68 -44.06
N PRO A 40 -32.38 -24.52 -42.77
CA PRO A 40 -32.29 -23.22 -42.11
C PRO A 40 -30.94 -22.51 -42.39
N PRO A 41 -30.89 -21.17 -42.23
CA PRO A 41 -29.88 -20.29 -42.82
C PRO A 41 -28.53 -20.36 -42.09
N VAL A 42 -27.46 -20.06 -42.84
CA VAL A 42 -26.08 -19.96 -42.33
C VAL A 42 -26.04 -18.93 -41.20
N ALA A 43 -25.78 -19.40 -39.97
CA ALA A 43 -25.62 -18.54 -38.81
C ALA A 43 -24.34 -17.70 -38.93
N PRO A 44 -24.36 -16.40 -38.58
CA PRO A 44 -23.16 -15.59 -38.58
C PRO A 44 -22.19 -16.07 -37.49
N THR A 45 -20.94 -16.31 -37.86
CA THR A 45 -19.86 -16.57 -36.90
C THR A 45 -19.64 -15.31 -36.06
N VAL A 46 -20.04 -15.37 -34.78
CA VAL A 46 -19.69 -14.31 -33.82
C VAL A 46 -18.21 -14.47 -33.49
N ALA A 47 -17.38 -13.53 -33.94
CA ALA A 47 -15.99 -13.46 -33.55
C ALA A 47 -15.92 -13.16 -32.05
N VAL A 48 -15.43 -14.12 -31.25
CA VAL A 48 -15.15 -13.91 -29.83
C VAL A 48 -13.99 -12.92 -29.73
N ALA A 49 -14.28 -11.70 -29.28
CA ALA A 49 -13.26 -10.70 -29.01
C ALA A 49 -12.31 -11.21 -27.91
N ALA A 50 -11.01 -11.18 -28.18
CA ALA A 50 -9.99 -11.53 -27.20
C ALA A 50 -10.12 -10.64 -25.95
N PRO A 51 -9.87 -11.17 -24.74
CA PRO A 51 -9.96 -10.39 -23.51
C PRO A 51 -9.03 -9.19 -23.59
N GLN A 52 -9.59 -7.99 -23.57
CA GLN A 52 -8.80 -6.77 -23.50
C GLN A 52 -8.11 -6.70 -22.13
N PRO A 53 -6.82 -6.33 -22.08
CA PRO A 53 -6.14 -6.13 -20.82
C PRO A 53 -6.89 -5.04 -20.01
N PRO A 54 -7.03 -5.22 -18.69
CA PRO A 54 -7.76 -4.28 -17.86
C PRO A 54 -7.18 -2.86 -18.02
N PRO A 55 -8.04 -1.82 -17.98
CA PRO A 55 -7.59 -0.44 -18.08
C PRO A 55 -6.51 -0.15 -17.04
N ALA A 56 -5.38 0.40 -17.48
CA ALA A 56 -4.32 0.81 -16.57
C ALA A 56 -4.88 1.86 -15.60
N THR A 57 -4.86 1.56 -14.31
CA THR A 57 -5.23 2.51 -13.26
C THR A 57 -4.23 3.66 -13.28
N GLN A 58 -4.67 4.85 -13.67
CA GLN A 58 -3.84 6.04 -13.62
C GLN A 58 -3.61 6.42 -12.16
N VAL A 59 -2.36 6.33 -11.71
CA VAL A 59 -1.97 6.83 -10.39
C VAL A 59 -1.95 8.37 -10.46
N PRO A 60 -2.75 9.08 -9.63
CA PRO A 60 -2.73 10.53 -9.60
C PRO A 60 -1.31 11.04 -9.35
N GLN A 61 -0.85 11.97 -10.20
CA GLN A 61 0.45 12.62 -9.98
C GLN A 61 0.33 13.65 -8.84
N PRO A 62 1.34 13.77 -7.97
CA PRO A 62 1.34 14.76 -6.90
C PRO A 62 1.32 16.17 -7.50
N GLN A 63 0.34 16.97 -7.10
CA GLN A 63 0.27 18.39 -7.47
C GLN A 63 1.21 19.20 -6.58
N ARG A 64 2.04 20.06 -7.19
CA ARG A 64 2.92 20.98 -6.47
C ARG A 64 2.27 22.35 -6.33
N GLY A 65 2.49 22.99 -5.19
CA GLY A 65 1.99 24.33 -4.89
C GLY A 65 0.61 24.33 -4.22
N GLY A 66 0.23 25.50 -3.70
CA GLY A 66 -1.02 25.71 -2.95
C GLY A 66 -0.78 26.26 -1.54
N SER A 67 -1.87 26.54 -0.84
CA SER A 67 -1.85 26.94 0.57
C SER A 67 -2.68 25.96 1.38
N LEU A 68 -2.11 25.47 2.48
CA LEU A 68 -2.81 24.64 3.45
C LEU A 68 -3.07 25.47 4.70
N VAL A 69 -4.34 25.72 5.01
CA VAL A 69 -4.75 26.39 6.25
C VAL A 69 -5.32 25.32 7.17
N VAL A 70 -4.66 25.12 8.32
CA VAL A 70 -5.08 24.12 9.32
C VAL A 70 -5.34 24.82 10.64
N ARG A 71 -6.47 24.49 11.27
CA ARG A 71 -6.76 24.85 12.66
C ARG A 71 -6.45 23.66 13.55
N PHE A 72 -5.27 23.68 14.18
CA PHE A 72 -4.83 22.59 15.07
C PHE A 72 -5.58 22.60 16.40
N TRP A 73 -5.58 23.74 17.11
CA TRP A 73 -6.11 23.85 18.47
C TRP A 73 -7.02 25.05 18.67
N THR A 74 -7.64 25.12 19.84
CA THR A 74 -8.50 26.23 20.26
C THR A 74 -7.74 27.49 20.66
N ALA A 75 -6.44 27.39 20.93
CA ALA A 75 -5.60 28.50 21.35
C ALA A 75 -4.15 28.32 20.91
N ASP A 76 -3.44 29.43 20.76
CA ASP A 76 -2.06 29.50 20.28
C ASP A 76 -1.04 28.86 21.25
N PRO A 77 0.09 28.35 20.75
CA PRO A 77 1.18 27.92 21.60
C PRO A 77 1.68 29.10 22.46
N PRO A 78 2.13 28.86 23.71
CA PRO A 78 2.64 29.92 24.58
C PRO A 78 3.88 30.63 23.99
N ASP A 79 4.74 29.85 23.34
CA ASP A 79 5.90 30.30 22.59
C ASP A 79 6.27 29.24 21.53
N LEU A 80 7.28 29.52 20.69
CA LEU A 80 7.76 28.62 19.63
C LEU A 80 9.09 27.93 19.95
N ASP A 81 9.61 28.12 21.17
CA ASP A 81 10.84 27.45 21.61
C ASP A 81 10.47 26.16 22.36
N PRO A 82 10.69 24.97 21.75
CA PRO A 82 10.33 23.70 22.36
C PRO A 82 11.16 23.37 23.62
N TYR A 83 12.22 24.13 23.92
CA TYR A 83 13.06 23.91 25.10
C TYR A 83 12.69 24.79 26.30
N LEU A 84 11.92 25.86 26.09
CA LEU A 84 11.51 26.77 27.17
C LEU A 84 10.18 26.36 27.82
N ASN A 85 9.45 25.43 27.21
CA ASN A 85 8.17 24.96 27.73
C ASN A 85 7.92 23.47 27.41
N THR A 86 6.96 22.86 28.11
CA THR A 86 6.55 21.46 27.91
C THR A 86 5.19 21.33 27.20
N SER A 87 4.66 22.43 26.66
CA SER A 87 3.36 22.44 25.99
C SER A 87 3.39 21.59 24.72
N PHE A 88 2.43 20.68 24.59
CA PHE A 88 2.25 19.90 23.37
C PHE A 88 2.01 20.80 22.15
N ARG A 89 1.42 21.98 22.33
CA ARG A 89 1.18 22.95 21.24
C ARG A 89 2.50 23.46 20.67
N SER A 90 3.45 23.87 21.52
CA SER A 90 4.78 24.30 21.07
C SER A 90 5.56 23.14 20.44
N GLN A 91 5.49 21.94 21.02
CA GLN A 91 6.18 20.77 20.49
C GLN A 91 5.64 20.30 19.13
N GLU A 92 4.32 20.37 18.90
CA GLU A 92 3.73 20.02 17.61
C GLU A 92 4.21 20.98 16.51
N PHE A 93 4.17 22.29 16.78
CA PHE A 93 4.62 23.29 15.82
C PHE A 93 6.12 23.18 15.55
N ALA A 94 6.94 22.94 16.58
CA ALA A 94 8.37 22.68 16.43
C ALA A 94 8.67 21.55 15.43
N GLY A 95 7.79 20.55 15.31
CA GLY A 95 7.92 19.48 14.32
C GLY A 95 7.90 19.94 12.86
N PHE A 96 7.44 21.15 12.56
CA PHE A 96 7.42 21.71 11.20
C PHE A 96 8.68 22.51 10.84
N PHE A 97 9.40 23.06 11.81
CA PHE A 97 10.54 23.96 11.55
C PHE A 97 11.86 23.54 12.22
N TYR A 98 11.84 22.64 13.21
CA TYR A 98 13.05 22.04 13.76
C TYR A 98 13.25 20.62 13.23
N SER A 99 14.45 20.35 12.72
CA SER A 99 14.89 18.98 12.42
C SER A 99 15.38 18.28 13.69
N ARG A 100 15.15 16.96 13.78
CA ARG A 100 15.64 16.10 14.87
C ARG A 100 16.62 15.07 14.30
N LEU A 101 17.26 14.25 15.14
CA LEU A 101 18.02 13.10 14.63
C LEU A 101 17.09 12.09 13.94
N LEU A 102 15.97 11.79 14.59
CA LEU A 102 14.95 10.85 14.15
C LEU A 102 13.57 11.50 14.18
N LYS A 103 12.64 10.93 13.41
CA LYS A 103 11.21 11.23 13.47
C LYS A 103 10.40 9.94 13.37
N PHE A 104 9.09 10.02 13.52
CA PHE A 104 8.21 8.89 13.25
C PHE A 104 7.82 8.86 11.77
N ASP A 105 7.79 7.65 11.21
CA ASP A 105 7.35 7.44 9.83
C ASP A 105 5.86 7.75 9.68
N THR A 106 5.48 8.33 8.54
CA THR A 106 4.09 8.74 8.26
C THR A 106 3.72 8.44 6.82
N GLY A 107 2.47 8.06 6.58
CA GLY A 107 1.96 7.87 5.23
C GLY A 107 0.70 7.00 5.17
N PRO A 108 0.08 6.85 3.98
CA PRO A 108 -1.19 6.15 3.82
C PRO A 108 -1.18 4.67 4.24
N LYS A 109 0.01 4.06 4.32
CA LYS A 109 0.22 2.65 4.70
C LYS A 109 0.67 2.48 6.15
N ILE A 110 0.92 3.58 6.85
CA ILE A 110 1.38 3.59 8.23
C ILE A 110 0.17 3.89 9.11
N GLY A 111 -0.13 3.01 10.06
CA GLY A 111 -1.26 3.21 10.97
C GLY A 111 -1.07 4.46 11.82
N ALA A 112 -2.17 5.14 12.18
CA ALA A 112 -2.12 6.40 12.94
C ALA A 112 -1.39 6.29 14.30
N ASN A 113 -1.32 5.09 14.87
CA ASN A 113 -0.65 4.81 16.14
C ASN A 113 0.70 4.09 15.97
N ALA A 114 1.31 4.13 14.79
CA ALA A 114 2.59 3.50 14.52
C ALA A 114 3.75 4.42 14.94
N PHE A 115 4.51 4.00 15.95
CA PHE A 115 5.71 4.71 16.43
C PHE A 115 6.98 4.10 15.84
N ILE A 116 7.10 4.17 14.51
CA ILE A 116 8.25 3.60 13.80
C ILE A 116 9.30 4.70 13.62
N PRO A 117 10.45 4.64 14.31
CA PRO A 117 11.50 5.64 14.16
C PRO A 117 12.16 5.54 12.78
N THR A 118 12.27 6.67 12.10
CA THR A 118 12.94 6.84 10.80
C THR A 118 13.91 8.02 10.86
N GLY A 119 14.88 8.05 9.94
CA GLY A 119 15.90 9.09 9.89
C GLY A 119 15.33 10.45 9.50
N ASP A 120 15.60 11.47 10.30
CA ASP A 120 15.29 12.86 9.96
C ASP A 120 16.57 13.57 9.49
N LEU A 121 17.34 14.16 10.40
CA LEU A 121 18.68 14.69 10.11
C LEU A 121 19.74 13.58 10.00
N ALA A 122 19.56 12.47 10.73
CA ALA A 122 20.41 11.31 10.61
C ALA A 122 20.03 10.50 9.35
N GLU A 123 21.02 10.22 8.51
CA GLU A 123 20.87 9.33 7.35
C GLU A 123 20.82 7.87 7.79
N LYS A 124 21.65 7.51 8.76
CA LYS A 124 21.68 6.20 9.40
C LYS A 124 22.18 6.34 10.84
N TRP A 125 21.94 5.30 11.64
CA TRP A 125 22.49 5.19 12.97
C TRP A 125 22.85 3.75 13.28
N ASP A 126 23.88 3.59 14.10
CA ASP A 126 24.35 2.30 14.59
C ASP A 126 24.20 2.28 16.11
N VAL A 127 23.75 1.14 16.66
CA VAL A 127 23.61 0.92 18.10
C VAL A 127 24.61 -0.17 18.50
N SER A 128 25.40 0.09 19.54
CA SER A 128 26.36 -0.89 20.06
C SER A 128 25.66 -2.15 20.57
N LYS A 129 26.41 -3.25 20.67
CA LYS A 129 25.85 -4.55 21.09
C LYS A 129 25.29 -4.53 22.51
N ASP A 130 25.82 -3.68 23.38
CA ASP A 130 25.37 -3.46 24.75
C ASP A 130 24.23 -2.43 24.85
N GLY A 131 23.88 -1.74 23.76
CA GLY A 131 22.79 -0.76 23.72
C GLY A 131 23.10 0.58 24.40
N LEU A 132 24.36 0.82 24.79
CA LEU A 132 24.77 2.01 25.53
C LEU A 132 25.38 3.11 24.66
N THR A 133 25.78 2.78 23.43
CA THR A 133 26.38 3.73 22.49
C THR A 133 25.55 3.81 21.21
N TYR A 134 25.17 5.04 20.85
CA TYR A 134 24.43 5.36 19.64
C TYR A 134 25.29 6.25 18.76
N THR A 135 25.58 5.80 17.54
CA THR A 135 26.37 6.57 16.56
C THR A 135 25.45 7.02 15.44
N PHE A 136 25.24 8.33 15.30
CA PHE A 136 24.41 8.92 14.24
C PHE A 136 25.28 9.49 13.13
N PHE A 137 24.92 9.20 11.89
CA PHE A 137 25.57 9.71 10.69
C PHE A 137 24.66 10.76 10.06
N LEU A 138 25.04 12.03 10.14
CA LEU A 138 24.20 13.14 9.68
C LEU A 138 24.26 13.31 8.17
N ARG A 139 23.16 13.83 7.60
CA ARG A 139 23.11 14.23 6.19
C ARG A 139 24.14 15.32 5.91
N LYS A 140 25.02 15.09 4.93
CA LYS A 140 26.14 15.99 4.59
C LYS A 140 25.73 17.39 4.15
N ASN A 141 24.53 17.53 3.59
CA ASN A 141 24.04 18.77 2.99
C ASN A 141 23.01 19.49 3.86
N ALA A 142 22.92 19.15 5.14
CA ALA A 142 22.03 19.84 6.07
C ALA A 142 22.42 21.31 6.22
N LYS A 143 21.40 22.18 6.28
CA LYS A 143 21.54 23.62 6.45
C LYS A 143 20.49 24.12 7.45
N TRP A 144 20.78 25.28 8.03
CA TRP A 144 19.84 26.05 8.85
C TRP A 144 19.00 26.96 7.98
#